data_AF-A0A953TYH2-F1
#
_entry.id   AF-A0A953TYH2-F1
#
_cell.length_a   1.000
_cell.length_b   1.000
_cell.length_c   1.000
_cell.angle_alpha   90.00
_cell.angle_beta   90.00
_cell.angle_gamma   90.00
#
_symmetry.space_group_name_H-M   'P 1'
#
loop_
_entity.id
_entity.type
_entity.pdbx_description
1 polymer ?
#
loop_
_entity_poly.entity_id
_entity_poly.type
_entity_poly.pdbx_seq_one_letter_code
_entity_poly.pdbx_strand_id
1 'polypeptide(L)'
;MKMLPDVQNLIELQHADREILRLKEEIAALPRRVAAIEERLAGTKAILEKAKAAIKTDEAARRKYETAIQDLQQKISKYRDQSLEVKTNEQYKALLHEIQFAEQDIRANEDKILELMVNAEAREKDVKAAEVELKAEMAEIEKEKAEARERTAEDEKQLAEWNAKRGTARAAVNPDLLRQYDRVAKYRGTGLSEVRDHKCMACQVMLRPQTYNEVRAGTQIVVCDSCQRILYYDASKDQVAEPLVAQKRRRARPKFESGQAWYYVASRGGEGEVFIVFINSGRESSRRVYDAATGRQLGDTLLREGEYRLAFPEELGDAIRLNGSWEEAEIDEWATELPMVVLDLLQRDLNLARAETSAGARAEGETVPSEHPAAS
;
A
#
# COMPACT_ATOMS: atom_id res chain seq x y z
N MET A 1 33.61 3.18 27.99
CA MET A 1 33.40 1.74 28.24
C MET A 1 33.70 1.00 26.94
N LYS A 2 34.56 -0.02 26.99
CA LYS A 2 35.11 -0.66 25.79
C LYS A 2 34.36 -1.98 25.57
N MET A 3 33.75 -2.15 24.39
CA MET A 3 33.11 -3.41 23.99
C MET A 3 34.15 -4.53 23.97
N LEU A 4 33.76 -5.75 24.38
CA LEU A 4 34.66 -6.90 24.37
C LEU A 4 35.13 -7.20 22.94
N PRO A 5 36.43 -7.50 22.72
CA PRO A 5 36.96 -7.82 21.39
C PRO A 5 36.21 -8.97 20.71
N ASP A 6 35.83 -10.00 21.47
CA ASP A 6 35.06 -11.14 20.94
C ASP A 6 33.67 -10.73 20.44
N VAL A 7 33.01 -9.78 21.13
CA VAL A 7 31.69 -9.26 20.71
C VAL A 7 31.84 -8.42 19.45
N GLN A 8 32.91 -7.62 19.34
CA GLN A 8 33.21 -6.85 18.14
C GLN A 8 33.43 -7.77 16.92
N ASN A 9 34.23 -8.83 17.06
CA ASN A 9 34.48 -9.81 16.00
C ASN A 9 33.19 -10.56 15.61
N LEU A 10 32.31 -10.84 16.58
CA LEU A 10 31.00 -11.43 16.33
C LEU A 10 30.03 -10.49 15.61
N ILE A 11 30.10 -9.17 15.85
CA ILE A 11 29.33 -8.17 15.10
C ILE A 11 29.78 -8.14 13.64
N GLU A 12 31.08 -8.16 13.38
CA GLU A 12 31.63 -8.23 12.03
C GLU A 12 31.25 -9.53 11.32
N LEU A 13 31.28 -10.67 12.03
CA LEU A 13 30.81 -11.95 11.53
C LEU A 13 29.32 -11.89 11.14
N GLN A 14 28.47 -11.34 12.02
CA GLN A 14 27.05 -11.20 11.73
C GLN A 14 26.77 -10.27 10.55
N HIS A 15 27.57 -9.20 10.41
CA HIS A 15 27.48 -8.33 9.25
C HIS A 15 27.82 -9.10 7.95
N ALA A 16 28.91 -9.86 7.95
CA ALA A 16 29.30 -10.67 6.81
C ALA A 16 28.24 -11.74 6.49
N ASP A 17 27.68 -12.43 7.50
CA ASP A 17 26.60 -13.42 7.31
C ASP A 17 25.34 -12.78 6.69
N ARG A 18 24.98 -11.55 7.09
CA ARG A 18 23.83 -10.81 6.53
C ARG A 18 24.06 -10.43 5.07
N GLU A 19 25.24 -9.92 4.73
CA GLU A 19 25.58 -9.59 3.33
C GLU A 19 25.63 -10.84 2.45
N ILE A 20 26.17 -11.95 2.97
CA ILE A 20 26.16 -13.25 2.27
C ILE A 20 24.74 -13.73 2.02
N LEU A 21 23.85 -13.61 3.00
CA LEU A 21 22.44 -13.99 2.86
C LEU A 21 21.77 -13.11 1.79
N ARG A 22 21.93 -11.78 1.87
CA ARG A 22 21.37 -10.82 0.91
C ARG A 22 21.81 -11.14 -0.51
N LEU A 23 23.12 -11.32 -0.75
CA LEU A 23 23.66 -11.66 -2.06
C LEU A 23 23.14 -13.01 -2.56
N LYS A 24 23.05 -14.03 -1.70
CA LYS A 24 22.46 -15.33 -2.08
C LYS A 24 20.99 -15.22 -2.46
N GLU A 25 20.22 -14.41 -1.75
CA GLU A 25 18.81 -14.15 -2.06
C GLU A 25 18.67 -13.39 -3.38
N GLU A 26 19.52 -12.40 -3.64
CA GLU A 26 19.57 -11.66 -4.90
C GLU A 26 19.91 -12.57 -6.09
N ILE A 27 20.96 -13.39 -5.95
CA ILE A 27 21.35 -14.40 -6.95
C ILE A 27 20.20 -15.40 -7.18
N ALA A 28 19.53 -15.87 -6.12
CA ALA A 28 18.44 -16.83 -6.25
C ALA A 28 17.14 -16.23 -6.81
N ALA A 29 16.91 -14.92 -6.63
CA ALA A 29 15.75 -14.21 -7.14
C ALA A 29 15.81 -14.00 -8.67
N LEU A 30 17.01 -13.89 -9.23
CA LEU A 30 17.20 -13.59 -10.65
C LEU A 30 16.65 -14.68 -11.59
N PRO A 31 16.97 -15.98 -11.42
CA PRO A 31 16.37 -17.04 -12.24
C PRO A 31 14.84 -17.06 -12.18
N ARG A 32 14.25 -16.73 -11.03
CA ARG A 32 12.79 -16.66 -10.87
C ARG A 32 12.16 -15.53 -11.68
N ARG A 33 12.80 -14.36 -11.70
CA ARG A 33 12.37 -13.23 -12.53
C ARG A 33 12.45 -13.57 -14.01
N VAL A 34 13.56 -14.16 -14.44
CA VAL A 34 13.75 -14.61 -15.83
C VAL A 34 12.69 -15.65 -16.23
N ALA A 35 12.41 -16.64 -15.37
CA ALA A 35 11.39 -17.64 -15.64
C ALA A 35 9.98 -17.05 -15.77
N ALA A 36 9.61 -16.11 -14.89
CA ALA A 36 8.29 -15.44 -14.96
C ALA A 36 8.13 -14.64 -16.26
N ILE A 37 9.20 -14.01 -16.71
CA ILE A 37 9.27 -13.26 -17.96
C ILE A 37 9.17 -14.20 -19.18
N GLU A 38 9.88 -15.32 -19.17
CA GLU A 38 9.82 -16.33 -20.23
C GLU A 38 8.42 -16.97 -20.35
N GLU A 39 7.73 -17.18 -19.23
CA GLU A 39 6.35 -17.67 -19.22
C GLU A 39 5.38 -16.68 -19.88
N ARG A 40 5.53 -15.38 -19.59
CA ARG A 40 4.73 -14.33 -20.24
C ARG A 40 4.95 -14.33 -21.75
N LEU A 41 6.20 -14.42 -22.18
CA LEU A 41 6.59 -14.48 -23.60
C LEU A 41 6.03 -15.75 -24.27
N ALA A 42 6.04 -16.89 -23.58
CA ALA A 42 5.41 -18.12 -24.05
C ALA A 42 3.90 -17.95 -24.27
N GLY A 43 3.22 -17.23 -23.38
CA GLY A 43 1.82 -16.83 -23.54
C GLY A 43 1.57 -15.99 -24.80
N THR A 44 2.36 -14.93 -25.00
CA THR A 44 2.27 -14.07 -26.20
C THR A 44 2.52 -14.88 -27.49
N LYS A 45 3.51 -15.79 -27.48
CA LYS A 45 3.77 -16.71 -28.60
C LYS A 45 2.60 -17.65 -28.88
N ALA A 46 1.98 -18.20 -27.86
CA ALA A 46 0.84 -19.10 -28.02
C ALA A 46 -0.37 -18.38 -28.65
N ILE A 47 -0.61 -17.12 -28.27
CA ILE A 47 -1.66 -16.27 -28.87
C ILE A 47 -1.35 -16.04 -30.36
N LEU A 48 -0.11 -15.68 -30.68
CA LEU A 48 0.34 -15.46 -32.06
C LEU A 48 0.16 -16.72 -32.92
N GLU A 49 0.59 -17.88 -32.43
CA GLU A 49 0.45 -19.15 -33.16
C GLU A 49 -1.02 -19.53 -33.36
N LYS A 50 -1.88 -19.30 -32.36
CA LYS A 50 -3.32 -19.51 -32.49
C LYS A 50 -3.94 -18.59 -33.55
N ALA A 51 -3.53 -17.32 -33.60
CA ALA A 51 -4.01 -16.37 -34.61
C ALA A 51 -3.56 -16.77 -36.02
N LYS A 52 -2.29 -17.19 -36.19
CA LYS A 52 -1.78 -17.73 -37.46
C LYS A 52 -2.50 -19.00 -37.89
N ALA A 53 -2.80 -19.90 -36.96
CA ALA A 53 -3.56 -21.11 -37.23
C ALA A 53 -4.99 -20.77 -37.71
N ALA A 54 -5.65 -19.78 -37.09
CA ALA A 54 -6.97 -19.32 -37.50
C ALA A 54 -6.98 -18.75 -38.94
N ILE A 55 -5.95 -17.98 -39.32
CA ILE A 55 -5.81 -17.50 -40.71
C ILE A 55 -5.72 -18.67 -41.69
N LYS A 56 -4.90 -19.68 -41.38
CA LYS A 56 -4.79 -20.89 -42.22
C LYS A 56 -6.11 -21.66 -42.34
N THR A 57 -6.89 -21.73 -41.27
CA THR A 57 -8.22 -22.37 -41.33
C THR A 57 -9.20 -21.57 -42.17
N ASP A 58 -9.17 -20.24 -42.08
CA ASP A 58 -10.03 -19.35 -42.87
C ASP A 58 -9.66 -19.44 -44.37
N GLU A 59 -8.37 -19.49 -44.71
CA GLU A 59 -7.89 -19.72 -46.07
C GLU A 59 -8.32 -21.09 -46.64
N ALA A 60 -8.25 -22.15 -45.83
CA ALA A 60 -8.70 -23.47 -46.25
C ALA A 60 -10.22 -23.52 -46.48
N ALA A 61 -11.00 -22.86 -45.61
CA ALA A 61 -12.44 -22.74 -45.76
C ALA A 61 -12.80 -21.96 -47.03
N ARG A 62 -12.08 -20.86 -47.31
CA ARG A 62 -12.25 -20.08 -48.54
C ARG A 62 -12.03 -20.93 -49.80
N ARG A 63 -10.93 -21.68 -49.88
CA ARG A 63 -10.65 -22.58 -51.02
C ARG A 63 -11.74 -23.64 -51.23
N LYS A 64 -12.34 -24.12 -50.13
CA LYS A 64 -13.46 -25.07 -50.18
C LYS A 64 -14.70 -24.43 -50.81
N TYR A 65 -15.05 -23.19 -50.43
CA TYR A 65 -16.17 -22.47 -51.04
C TYR A 65 -15.91 -22.10 -52.49
N GLU A 66 -14.68 -21.70 -52.85
CA GLU A 66 -14.29 -21.44 -54.24
C GLU A 66 -14.46 -22.69 -55.12
N THR A 67 -14.07 -23.86 -54.62
CA THR A 67 -14.27 -25.14 -55.32
C THR A 67 -15.76 -25.47 -55.45
N ALA A 68 -16.55 -25.27 -54.40
CA ALA A 68 -18.00 -25.51 -54.44
C ALA A 68 -18.72 -24.61 -55.45
N ILE A 69 -18.28 -23.35 -55.59
CA ILE A 69 -18.80 -22.42 -56.61
C ILE A 69 -18.48 -22.95 -58.01
N GLN A 70 -17.25 -23.41 -58.26
CA GLN A 70 -16.87 -23.99 -59.56
C GLN A 70 -17.74 -25.20 -59.91
N ASP A 71 -17.99 -26.10 -58.95
CA ASP A 71 -18.85 -27.27 -59.16
C ASP A 71 -20.31 -26.87 -59.47
N LEU A 72 -20.84 -25.86 -58.77
CA LEU A 72 -22.19 -25.33 -59.00
C LEU A 72 -22.30 -24.65 -60.37
N GLN A 73 -21.28 -23.89 -60.79
CA GLN A 73 -21.23 -23.28 -62.12
C GLN A 73 -21.23 -24.34 -63.24
N GLN A 74 -20.49 -25.43 -63.05
CA GLN A 74 -20.52 -26.56 -63.98
C GLN A 74 -21.90 -27.24 -64.03
N LYS A 75 -22.59 -27.40 -62.89
CA LYS A 75 -23.96 -27.93 -62.84
C LYS A 75 -24.94 -27.01 -63.58
N ILE A 76 -24.85 -25.70 -63.36
CA ILE A 76 -25.68 -24.71 -64.06
C ILE A 76 -25.48 -24.82 -65.57
N SER A 77 -24.23 -24.93 -66.05
CA SER A 77 -23.96 -25.14 -67.48
C SER A 77 -24.67 -26.39 -68.01
N LYS A 78 -24.53 -27.52 -67.32
CA LYS A 78 -25.18 -28.79 -67.71
C LYS A 78 -26.71 -28.68 -67.72
N TYR A 79 -27.31 -28.03 -66.72
CA TYR A 79 -28.76 -27.85 -66.67
C TYR A 79 -29.26 -26.90 -67.76
N ARG A 80 -28.48 -25.86 -68.11
CA ARG A 80 -28.78 -24.98 -69.25
C ARG A 80 -28.75 -25.75 -70.56
N ASP A 81 -27.74 -26.59 -70.79
CA ASP A 81 -27.66 -27.43 -71.99
C ASP A 81 -28.84 -28.40 -72.06
N GLN A 82 -29.16 -29.09 -70.95
CA GLN A 82 -30.32 -30.00 -70.87
C GLN A 82 -31.66 -29.28 -71.08
N SER A 83 -31.78 -28.02 -70.64
CA SER A 83 -33.00 -27.23 -70.80
C SER A 83 -33.34 -26.95 -72.27
N LEU A 84 -32.33 -26.94 -73.15
CA LEU A 84 -32.50 -26.77 -74.59
C LEU A 84 -32.96 -28.07 -75.29
N GLU A 85 -32.75 -29.22 -74.66
CA GLU A 85 -33.06 -30.55 -75.22
C GLU A 85 -34.44 -31.09 -74.79
N VAL A 86 -34.97 -30.66 -73.64
CA VAL A 86 -36.24 -31.17 -73.09
C VAL A 86 -37.46 -30.69 -73.89
N LYS A 87 -38.37 -31.63 -74.17
CA LYS A 87 -39.56 -31.41 -75.01
C LYS A 87 -40.84 -31.13 -74.22
N THR A 88 -40.82 -31.32 -72.90
CA THR A 88 -41.99 -31.12 -72.04
C THR A 88 -41.81 -29.89 -71.16
N ASN A 89 -42.87 -29.09 -71.04
CA ASN A 89 -42.85 -27.83 -70.29
C ASN A 89 -42.62 -28.05 -68.78
N GLU A 90 -43.02 -29.21 -68.26
CA GLU A 90 -42.80 -29.59 -66.85
C GLU A 90 -41.32 -29.86 -66.55
N GLN A 91 -40.62 -30.60 -67.42
CA GLN A 91 -39.17 -30.84 -67.29
C GLN A 91 -38.36 -29.56 -67.42
N TYR A 92 -38.75 -28.66 -68.34
CA TYR A 92 -38.11 -27.36 -68.49
C TYR A 92 -38.23 -26.50 -67.22
N LYS A 93 -39.43 -26.44 -66.62
CA LYS A 93 -39.64 -25.72 -65.35
C LYS A 93 -38.83 -26.30 -64.19
N ALA A 94 -38.72 -27.63 -64.11
CA ALA A 94 -37.90 -28.28 -63.10
C ALA A 94 -36.41 -27.89 -63.23
N LEU A 95 -35.86 -27.93 -64.45
CA LEU A 95 -34.46 -27.51 -64.69
C LEU A 95 -34.22 -26.03 -64.38
N LEU A 96 -35.17 -25.14 -64.69
CA LEU A 96 -35.07 -23.74 -64.31
C LEU A 96 -35.05 -23.54 -62.78
N HIS A 97 -35.83 -24.33 -62.04
CA HIS A 97 -35.82 -24.29 -60.57
C HIS A 97 -34.48 -24.78 -60.00
N GLU A 98 -33.91 -25.86 -60.55
CA GLU A 98 -32.59 -26.36 -60.17
C GLU A 98 -31.47 -25.34 -60.47
N ILE A 99 -31.55 -24.62 -61.60
CA ILE A 99 -30.63 -23.52 -61.92
C ILE A 99 -30.77 -22.39 -60.90
N GLN A 100 -32.00 -21.96 -60.57
CA GLN A 100 -32.21 -20.93 -59.55
C GLN A 100 -31.67 -21.34 -58.18
N PHE A 101 -31.85 -22.60 -57.78
CA PHE A 101 -31.32 -23.11 -56.53
C PHE A 101 -29.79 -23.09 -56.51
N ALA A 102 -29.15 -23.55 -57.59
CA ALA A 102 -27.69 -23.50 -57.73
C ALA A 102 -27.15 -22.05 -57.77
N GLU A 103 -27.86 -21.12 -58.40
CA GLU A 103 -27.50 -19.69 -58.41
C GLU A 103 -27.65 -19.05 -57.02
N GLN A 104 -28.61 -19.48 -56.20
CA GLN A 104 -28.73 -19.06 -54.80
C GLN A 104 -27.59 -19.62 -53.94
N ASP A 105 -27.23 -20.89 -54.12
CA ASP A 105 -26.11 -21.51 -53.41
C ASP A 105 -24.76 -20.86 -53.76
N ILE A 106 -24.56 -20.45 -55.01
CA ILE A 106 -23.37 -19.67 -55.41
C ILE A 106 -23.31 -18.36 -54.62
N ARG A 107 -24.39 -17.57 -54.61
CA ARG A 107 -24.43 -16.30 -53.86
C ARG A 107 -24.15 -16.51 -52.38
N ALA A 108 -24.75 -17.54 -51.77
CA ALA A 108 -24.50 -17.86 -50.37
C ALA A 108 -23.04 -18.27 -50.09
N ASN A 109 -22.36 -18.91 -51.04
CA ASN A 109 -20.93 -19.22 -50.92
C ASN A 109 -20.04 -17.99 -51.17
N GLU A 110 -20.42 -17.10 -52.08
CA GLU A 110 -19.75 -15.81 -52.32
C GLU A 110 -19.80 -14.92 -51.08
N ASP A 111 -20.97 -14.82 -50.44
CA ASP A 111 -21.14 -14.08 -49.18
C ASP A 111 -20.23 -14.63 -48.08
N LYS A 112 -20.14 -15.96 -47.93
CA LYS A 112 -19.22 -16.61 -46.99
C LYS A 112 -17.75 -16.35 -47.29
N ILE A 113 -17.38 -16.30 -48.58
CA ILE A 113 -16.00 -15.96 -48.99
C ILE A 113 -15.69 -14.52 -48.58
N LEU A 114 -16.61 -13.58 -48.82
CA LEU A 114 -16.44 -12.18 -48.43
C LEU A 114 -16.29 -12.03 -46.90
N GLU A 115 -17.13 -12.71 -46.12
CA GLU A 115 -17.01 -12.74 -44.66
C GLU A 115 -15.64 -13.28 -44.20
N LEU A 116 -15.18 -14.39 -44.79
CA LEU A 116 -13.86 -14.96 -44.48
C LEU A 116 -12.72 -14.02 -44.87
N MET A 117 -12.84 -13.29 -45.99
CA MET A 117 -11.83 -12.32 -46.42
C MET A 117 -11.72 -11.13 -45.45
N VAL A 118 -12.85 -10.58 -45.01
CA VAL A 118 -12.88 -9.50 -44.01
C VAL A 118 -12.27 -9.96 -42.69
N ASN A 119 -12.63 -11.16 -42.24
CA ASN A 119 -12.07 -11.74 -41.02
C ASN A 119 -10.57 -12.01 -41.14
N ALA A 120 -10.10 -12.51 -42.29
CA ALA A 120 -8.68 -12.74 -42.54
C ALA A 120 -7.87 -11.44 -42.49
N GLU A 121 -8.36 -10.35 -43.10
CA GLU A 121 -7.69 -9.04 -43.05
C GLU A 121 -7.60 -8.49 -41.62
N ALA A 122 -8.66 -8.64 -40.83
CA ALA A 122 -8.66 -8.24 -39.42
C ALA A 122 -7.62 -9.05 -38.63
N ARG A 123 -7.65 -10.39 -38.76
CA ARG A 123 -6.68 -11.28 -38.09
C ARG A 123 -5.25 -11.02 -38.53
N GLU A 124 -5.01 -10.69 -39.79
CA GLU A 124 -3.66 -10.41 -40.29
C GLU A 124 -3.08 -9.11 -39.70
N LYS A 125 -3.94 -8.09 -39.48
CA LYS A 125 -3.55 -6.89 -38.72
C LYS A 125 -3.21 -7.24 -37.27
N ASP A 126 -4.01 -8.06 -36.62
CA ASP A 126 -3.77 -8.51 -35.24
C ASP A 126 -2.46 -9.31 -35.13
N VAL A 127 -2.19 -10.21 -36.09
CA VAL A 127 -0.93 -10.97 -36.16
C VAL A 127 0.26 -10.02 -36.33
N LYS A 128 0.19 -9.04 -37.24
CA LYS A 128 1.28 -8.08 -37.45
C LYS A 128 1.54 -7.23 -36.19
N ALA A 129 0.49 -6.78 -35.52
CA ALA A 129 0.61 -6.06 -34.25
C ALA A 129 1.28 -6.93 -33.17
N ALA A 130 0.79 -8.16 -33.00
CA ALA A 130 1.34 -9.12 -32.04
C ALA A 130 2.79 -9.51 -32.35
N GLU A 131 3.20 -9.60 -33.63
CA GLU A 131 4.60 -9.87 -34.00
C GLU A 131 5.54 -8.71 -33.64
N VAL A 132 5.07 -7.47 -33.80
CA VAL A 132 5.85 -6.28 -33.41
C VAL A 132 5.99 -6.23 -31.90
N GLU A 133 4.90 -6.44 -31.16
CA GLU A 133 4.90 -6.48 -29.70
C GLU A 133 5.81 -7.61 -29.19
N LEU A 134 5.70 -8.82 -29.73
CA LEU A 134 6.55 -9.94 -29.35
C LEU A 134 8.03 -9.67 -29.62
N LYS A 135 8.38 -9.02 -30.74
CA LYS A 135 9.77 -8.66 -31.04
C LYS A 135 10.32 -7.63 -30.07
N ALA A 136 9.53 -6.60 -29.74
CA ALA A 136 9.90 -5.59 -28.75
C ALA A 136 10.08 -6.24 -27.37
N GLU A 137 9.14 -7.08 -26.96
CA GLU A 137 9.20 -7.81 -25.70
C GLU A 137 10.42 -8.74 -25.65
N MET A 138 10.71 -9.49 -26.72
CA MET A 138 11.90 -10.33 -26.79
C MET A 138 13.21 -9.53 -26.66
N ALA A 139 13.29 -8.35 -27.28
CA ALA A 139 14.48 -7.50 -27.20
C ALA A 139 14.72 -6.98 -25.77
N GLU A 140 13.68 -6.50 -25.11
CA GLU A 140 13.76 -6.06 -23.71
C GLU A 140 14.15 -7.22 -22.79
N ILE A 141 13.59 -8.41 -23.02
CA ILE A 141 13.88 -9.59 -22.20
C ILE A 141 15.34 -10.04 -22.34
N GLU A 142 15.89 -10.04 -23.55
CA GLU A 142 17.29 -10.40 -23.75
C GLU A 142 18.24 -9.37 -23.12
N LYS A 143 17.86 -8.08 -23.15
CA LYS A 143 18.58 -7.03 -22.42
C LYS A 143 18.53 -7.24 -20.91
N GLU A 144 17.35 -7.46 -20.34
CA GLU A 144 17.19 -7.73 -18.90
C GLU A 144 17.95 -9.00 -18.47
N LYS A 145 17.97 -10.05 -19.29
CA LYS A 145 18.77 -11.26 -19.05
C LYS A 145 20.26 -10.97 -19.05
N ALA A 146 20.76 -10.16 -19.99
CA ALA A 146 22.16 -9.78 -20.04
C ALA A 146 22.56 -8.99 -18.79
N GLU A 147 21.80 -7.95 -18.44
CA GLU A 147 22.02 -7.15 -17.22
C GLU A 147 21.94 -8.00 -15.94
N ALA A 148 20.99 -8.95 -15.88
CA ALA A 148 20.87 -9.87 -14.76
C ALA A 148 22.08 -10.81 -14.64
N ARG A 149 22.64 -11.29 -15.76
CA ARG A 149 23.85 -12.13 -15.76
C ARG A 149 25.07 -11.35 -15.30
N GLU A 150 25.24 -10.12 -15.77
CA GLU A 150 26.35 -9.25 -15.34
C GLU A 150 26.28 -8.96 -13.84
N ARG A 151 25.09 -8.61 -13.34
CA ARG A 151 24.86 -8.42 -11.90
C ARG A 151 25.12 -9.69 -11.10
N THR A 152 24.64 -10.85 -11.56
CA THR A 152 24.90 -12.13 -10.88
C THR A 152 26.40 -12.41 -10.78
N ALA A 153 27.15 -12.17 -11.85
CA ALA A 153 28.60 -12.36 -11.84
C ALA A 153 29.32 -11.42 -10.87
N GLU A 154 28.83 -10.18 -10.72
CA GLU A 154 29.34 -9.24 -9.72
C GLU A 154 28.95 -9.66 -8.29
N ASP A 155 27.71 -10.06 -8.07
CA ASP A 155 27.21 -10.56 -6.78
C ASP A 155 27.97 -11.81 -6.34
N GLU A 156 28.33 -12.70 -7.27
CA GLU A 156 29.15 -13.89 -7.01
C GLU A 156 30.59 -13.55 -6.59
N LYS A 157 31.20 -12.52 -7.20
CA LYS A 157 32.52 -12.02 -6.76
C LYS A 157 32.44 -11.43 -5.36
N GLN A 158 31.46 -10.56 -5.11
CA GLN A 158 31.24 -9.99 -3.78
C GLN A 158 30.95 -11.07 -2.74
N LEU A 159 30.21 -12.11 -3.11
CA LEU A 159 29.94 -13.26 -2.26
C LEU A 159 31.24 -13.99 -1.89
N ALA A 160 32.17 -14.16 -2.83
CA ALA A 160 33.48 -14.75 -2.54
C ALA A 160 34.29 -13.89 -1.55
N GLU A 161 34.31 -12.57 -1.74
CA GLU A 161 34.98 -11.63 -0.82
C GLU A 161 34.37 -11.66 0.58
N TRP A 162 33.04 -11.64 0.69
CA TRP A 162 32.36 -11.71 1.98
C TRP A 162 32.56 -13.07 2.66
N ASN A 163 32.62 -14.17 1.92
CA ASN A 163 32.97 -15.48 2.48
C ASN A 163 34.42 -15.50 3.02
N ALA A 164 35.36 -14.84 2.35
CA ALA A 164 36.73 -14.70 2.86
C ALA A 164 36.74 -13.89 4.17
N LYS A 165 36.07 -12.73 4.20
CA LYS A 165 35.91 -11.90 5.42
C LYS A 165 35.23 -12.66 6.56
N ARG A 166 34.22 -13.47 6.23
CA ARG A 166 33.55 -14.37 7.20
C ARG A 166 34.55 -15.38 7.76
N GLY A 167 35.38 -15.99 6.93
CA GLY A 167 36.42 -16.93 7.36
C GLY A 167 37.41 -16.31 8.34
N THR A 168 37.90 -15.10 8.05
CA THR A 168 38.82 -14.37 8.94
C THR A 168 38.15 -13.96 10.25
N ALA A 169 36.91 -13.46 10.21
CA ALA A 169 36.17 -13.09 11.42
C ALA A 169 35.91 -14.31 12.32
N ARG A 170 35.58 -15.48 11.75
CA ARG A 170 35.37 -16.72 12.51
C ARG A 170 36.64 -17.23 13.19
N ALA A 171 37.80 -17.06 12.56
CA ALA A 171 39.08 -17.46 13.14
C ALA A 171 39.49 -16.60 14.36
N ALA A 172 38.98 -15.37 14.44
CA ALA A 172 39.27 -14.42 15.51
C ALA A 172 38.29 -14.52 16.71
N VAL A 173 37.29 -15.41 16.66
CA VAL A 173 36.28 -15.59 17.72
C VAL A 173 36.56 -16.87 18.51
N ASN A 174 36.36 -16.83 19.83
CA ASN A 174 36.45 -18.01 20.69
C ASN A 174 35.51 -19.16 20.20
N PRO A 175 36.01 -20.41 20.09
CA PRO A 175 35.22 -21.55 19.59
C PRO A 175 33.89 -21.81 20.31
N ASP A 176 33.80 -21.57 21.62
CA ASP A 176 32.56 -21.84 22.37
C ASP A 176 31.49 -20.76 22.12
N LEU A 177 31.91 -19.50 22.00
CA LEU A 177 31.03 -18.41 21.58
C LEU A 177 30.55 -18.60 20.13
N LEU A 178 31.43 -19.07 19.26
CA LEU A 178 31.10 -19.36 17.87
C LEU A 178 30.04 -20.48 17.76
N ARG A 179 30.17 -21.55 18.55
CA ARG A 179 29.16 -22.63 18.62
C ARG A 179 27.79 -22.13 19.06
N GLN A 180 27.76 -21.23 20.04
CA GLN A 180 26.51 -20.61 20.48
C GLN A 180 25.92 -19.72 19.38
N TYR A 181 26.74 -18.85 18.79
CA TYR A 181 26.34 -17.99 17.67
C TYR A 181 25.74 -18.80 16.52
N ASP A 182 26.45 -19.82 16.03
CA ASP A 182 26.02 -20.66 14.91
C ASP A 182 24.70 -21.37 15.18
N ARG A 183 24.54 -21.90 16.40
CA ARG A 183 23.31 -22.57 16.82
C ARG A 183 22.13 -21.60 16.73
N VAL A 184 22.27 -20.40 17.28
CA VAL A 184 21.18 -19.42 17.32
C VAL A 184 20.92 -18.85 15.93
N ALA A 185 21.97 -18.48 15.19
CA ALA A 185 21.86 -17.96 13.83
C ALA A 185 21.17 -18.95 12.88
N LYS A 186 21.46 -20.26 13.00
CA LYS A 186 20.81 -21.30 12.18
C LYS A 186 19.28 -21.33 12.33
N TYR A 187 18.75 -21.13 13.54
CA TYR A 187 17.29 -21.21 13.79
C TYR A 187 16.59 -19.85 13.76
N ARG A 188 17.33 -18.76 14.01
CA ARG A 188 16.77 -17.41 14.22
C ARG A 188 17.27 -16.37 13.22
N GLY A 189 18.10 -16.77 12.25
CA GLY A 189 18.70 -15.91 11.22
C GLY A 189 19.88 -15.04 11.71
N THR A 190 19.86 -14.60 12.97
CA THR A 190 20.91 -13.79 13.60
C THR A 190 21.29 -14.36 14.96
N GLY A 191 22.59 -14.32 15.29
CA GLY A 191 23.11 -14.82 16.57
C GLY A 191 23.31 -13.73 17.63
N LEU A 192 23.35 -12.46 17.23
CA LEU A 192 23.52 -11.30 18.11
C LEU A 192 22.28 -10.40 18.08
N SER A 193 22.05 -9.70 19.19
CA SER A 193 21.07 -8.63 19.29
C SER A 193 21.67 -7.43 20.02
N GLU A 194 21.43 -6.25 19.45
CA GLU A 194 21.59 -5.00 20.18
C GLU A 194 20.57 -4.94 21.31
N VAL A 195 20.96 -4.32 22.41
CA VAL A 195 20.08 -3.96 23.52
C VAL A 195 19.93 -2.44 23.55
N ARG A 196 18.67 -1.98 23.53
CA ARG A 196 18.32 -0.56 23.58
C ARG A 196 17.06 -0.38 24.41
N ASP A 197 16.97 0.69 25.21
CA ASP A 197 15.79 0.99 26.02
C ASP A 197 15.31 -0.19 26.89
N HIS A 198 16.27 -0.91 27.51
CA HIS A 198 16.00 -2.12 28.29
C HIS A 198 15.32 -3.25 27.50
N LYS A 199 15.41 -3.26 26.17
CA LYS A 199 14.81 -4.29 25.31
C LYS A 199 15.85 -4.97 24.43
N CYS A 200 15.66 -6.26 24.21
CA CYS A 200 16.37 -6.98 23.17
C CYS A 200 15.79 -6.61 21.80
N MET A 201 16.57 -5.98 20.92
CA MET A 201 16.05 -5.51 19.61
C MET A 201 15.63 -6.64 18.66
N ALA A 202 16.12 -7.86 18.86
CA ALA A 202 15.78 -8.98 18.00
C ALA A 202 14.48 -9.71 18.38
N CYS A 203 14.09 -9.73 19.66
CA CYS A 203 12.82 -10.35 20.11
C CYS A 203 11.86 -9.39 20.79
N GLN A 204 12.26 -8.13 20.96
CA GLN A 204 11.49 -7.02 21.54
C GLN A 204 11.04 -7.23 22.99
N VAL A 205 11.56 -8.26 23.67
CA VAL A 205 11.30 -8.51 25.09
C VAL A 205 12.10 -7.54 25.95
N MET A 206 11.45 -7.04 27.02
CA MET A 206 12.08 -6.22 28.05
C MET A 206 12.98 -7.09 28.93
N LEU A 207 14.25 -6.69 29.04
CA LEU A 207 15.25 -7.33 29.87
C LEU A 207 15.10 -6.88 31.32
N ARG A 208 15.46 -7.77 32.25
CA ARG A 208 15.54 -7.41 33.67
C ARG A 208 16.57 -6.29 33.84
N PRO A 209 16.35 -5.32 34.75
CA PRO A 209 17.31 -4.23 34.98
C PRO A 209 18.73 -4.71 35.27
N GLN A 210 18.87 -5.83 36.00
CA GLN A 210 20.15 -6.47 36.25
C GLN A 210 20.84 -6.92 34.95
N THR A 211 20.14 -7.69 34.11
CA THR A 211 20.66 -8.17 32.82
C THR A 211 21.04 -7.01 31.89
N TYR A 212 20.24 -5.94 31.86
CA TYR A 212 20.55 -4.73 31.10
C TYR A 212 21.84 -4.06 31.57
N ASN A 213 22.02 -3.91 32.88
CA ASN A 213 23.22 -3.34 33.48
C ASN A 213 24.46 -4.21 33.22
N GLU A 214 24.33 -5.54 33.26
CA GLU A 214 25.42 -6.47 32.93
C GLU A 214 25.85 -6.36 31.46
N VAL A 215 24.90 -6.26 30.53
CA VAL A 215 25.20 -6.02 29.09
C VAL A 215 25.88 -4.66 28.90
N ARG A 216 25.39 -3.61 29.58
CA ARG A 216 25.97 -2.26 29.52
C ARG A 216 27.35 -2.18 30.14
N ALA A 217 27.62 -2.97 31.19
CA ALA A 217 28.92 -3.07 31.82
C ALA A 217 29.97 -3.68 30.87
N GLY A 218 29.55 -4.59 29.98
CA GLY A 218 30.43 -5.19 28.98
C GLY A 218 31.55 -6.04 29.56
N THR A 219 31.41 -6.52 30.79
CA THR A 219 32.43 -7.32 31.51
C THR A 219 32.33 -8.81 31.22
N GLN A 220 31.14 -9.30 30.84
CA GLN A 220 30.87 -10.70 30.51
C GLN A 220 29.94 -10.81 29.30
N ILE A 221 29.96 -11.97 28.66
CA ILE A 221 29.00 -12.28 27.58
C ILE A 221 27.66 -12.62 28.21
N VAL A 222 26.63 -11.86 27.84
CA VAL A 222 25.26 -12.05 28.32
C VAL A 222 24.38 -12.49 27.16
N VAL A 223 23.41 -13.35 27.45
CA VAL A 223 22.54 -13.99 26.47
C VAL A 223 21.10 -13.64 26.82
N CYS A 224 20.26 -13.43 25.81
CA CYS A 224 18.83 -13.21 26.05
C CYS A 224 18.13 -14.50 26.49
N ASP A 225 17.46 -14.49 27.64
CA ASP A 225 16.70 -15.64 28.15
C ASP A 225 15.60 -16.11 27.17
N SER A 226 14.99 -15.17 26.44
CA SER A 226 13.85 -15.47 25.55
C SER A 226 14.26 -15.99 24.17
N CYS A 227 15.32 -15.42 23.57
CA CYS A 227 15.70 -15.74 22.19
C CYS A 227 17.11 -16.32 22.02
N GLN A 228 17.84 -16.47 23.12
CA GLN A 228 19.19 -17.05 23.20
C GLN A 228 20.28 -16.32 22.39
N ARG A 229 19.97 -15.16 21.80
CA ARG A 229 20.97 -14.33 21.12
C ARG A 229 21.94 -13.70 22.12
N ILE A 230 23.19 -13.58 21.70
CA ILE A 230 24.22 -12.86 22.45
C ILE A 230 23.88 -11.37 22.42
N LEU A 231 23.84 -10.75 23.59
CA LEU A 231 23.47 -9.36 23.76
C LEU A 231 24.70 -8.46 23.73
N TYR A 232 24.60 -7.34 23.02
CA TYR A 232 25.61 -6.28 23.05
C TYR A 232 24.95 -4.91 23.21
N TYR A 233 25.71 -3.97 23.77
CA TYR A 233 25.29 -2.59 23.95
C TYR A 233 26.21 -1.66 23.15
N ASP A 234 25.62 -0.84 22.29
CA ASP A 234 26.33 0.17 21.49
C ASP A 234 26.04 1.54 22.10
N ALA A 235 27.01 2.07 22.86
CA ALA A 235 26.88 3.34 23.57
C ALA A 235 26.68 4.54 22.64
N SER A 236 27.01 4.41 21.34
CA SER A 236 26.81 5.48 20.36
C SER A 236 25.35 5.64 19.91
N LYS A 237 24.53 4.59 20.07
CA LYS A 237 23.13 4.54 19.62
C LYS A 237 22.13 4.67 20.75
N ASP A 238 22.60 4.63 21.99
CA ASP A 238 21.81 4.94 23.18
C ASP A 238 21.72 6.45 23.31
N GLN A 239 20.80 7.06 22.55
CA GLN A 239 20.35 8.40 22.88
C GLN A 239 19.62 8.27 24.21
N VAL A 240 20.31 8.62 25.30
CA VAL A 240 19.63 9.03 26.52
C VAL A 240 18.69 10.13 26.06
N ALA A 241 17.40 9.83 25.98
CA ALA A 241 16.40 10.86 25.85
C ALA A 241 16.58 11.73 27.09
N GLU A 242 17.33 12.83 26.95
CA GLU A 242 17.19 13.95 27.87
C GLU A 242 15.69 14.19 27.96
N PRO A 243 15.10 14.15 29.17
CA PRO A 243 13.68 14.40 29.29
C PRO A 243 13.47 15.76 28.64
N LEU A 244 12.73 15.78 27.53
CA LEU A 244 12.39 17.00 26.84
C LEU A 244 11.77 17.89 27.91
N VAL A 245 12.54 18.88 28.36
CA VAL A 245 12.02 19.98 29.15
C VAL A 245 11.17 20.75 28.15
N ALA A 246 9.96 20.25 27.93
CA ALA A 246 8.91 20.98 27.27
C ALA A 246 8.84 22.28 28.04
N GLN A 247 9.29 23.38 27.42
CA GLN A 247 8.98 24.70 27.90
C GLN A 247 7.46 24.74 27.98
N LYS A 248 6.92 24.59 29.20
CA LYS A 248 5.51 24.79 29.48
C LYS A 248 5.24 26.25 29.13
N ARG A 249 4.90 26.52 27.87
CA ARG A 249 4.04 27.65 27.53
C ARG A 249 2.76 27.38 28.30
N ARG A 250 2.67 27.93 29.51
CA ARG A 250 1.44 27.97 30.29
C ARG A 250 0.41 28.58 29.36
N ARG A 251 -0.47 27.76 28.76
CA ARG A 251 -1.66 28.27 28.10
C ARG A 251 -2.39 29.07 29.18
N ALA A 252 -2.64 30.35 28.90
CA ALA A 252 -3.51 31.12 29.77
C ALA A 252 -4.86 30.40 29.78
N ARG A 253 -5.33 29.96 30.95
CA ARG A 253 -6.69 29.44 31.07
C ARG A 253 -7.63 30.47 30.44
N PRO A 254 -8.48 30.11 29.47
CA PRO A 254 -9.34 31.08 28.82
C PRO A 254 -10.19 31.79 29.88
N LYS A 255 -10.10 33.12 29.94
CA LYS A 255 -10.82 33.91 30.95
C LYS A 255 -12.31 33.66 30.81
N PHE A 256 -13.01 33.54 31.94
CA PHE A 256 -14.44 33.22 31.94
C PHE A 256 -15.29 34.27 31.20
N GLU A 257 -14.78 35.48 31.00
CA GLU A 257 -15.53 36.64 30.49
C GLU A 257 -15.23 36.97 29.02
N SER A 258 -14.86 36.00 28.20
CA SER A 258 -14.65 36.27 26.77
C SER A 258 -15.99 36.51 26.08
N GLY A 259 -16.10 37.62 25.35
CA GLY A 259 -17.28 37.98 24.54
C GLY A 259 -17.61 36.92 23.48
N GLN A 260 -16.65 36.07 23.14
CA GLN A 260 -16.82 34.87 22.34
C GLN A 260 -16.21 33.65 23.02
N ALA A 261 -16.81 32.46 22.86
CA ALA A 261 -16.26 31.21 23.37
C ALA A 261 -16.61 30.00 22.50
N TRP A 262 -15.63 29.11 22.33
CA TRP A 262 -15.79 27.81 21.66
C TRP A 262 -15.87 26.67 22.66
N TYR A 263 -16.76 25.73 22.38
CA TYR A 263 -16.98 24.53 23.18
C TYR A 263 -17.02 23.30 22.29
N TYR A 264 -16.59 22.17 22.83
CA TYR A 264 -16.75 20.86 22.22
C TYR A 264 -17.78 20.03 22.99
N VAL A 265 -18.66 19.36 22.27
CA VAL A 265 -19.65 18.44 22.83
C VAL A 265 -19.50 17.09 22.13
N ALA A 266 -19.25 16.05 22.92
CA ALA A 266 -18.96 14.70 22.41
C ALA A 266 -20.17 14.02 21.78
N SER A 267 -21.38 14.36 22.23
CA SER A 267 -22.62 13.83 21.64
C SER A 267 -23.75 14.81 21.88
N ARG A 268 -24.32 15.34 20.80
CA ARG A 268 -25.45 16.25 20.83
C ARG A 268 -26.68 15.60 20.18
N GLY A 269 -27.59 15.03 20.97
CA GLY A 269 -28.92 14.61 20.48
C GLY A 269 -28.94 13.66 19.27
N GLY A 270 -27.87 12.88 19.03
CA GLY A 270 -27.73 11.99 17.87
C GLY A 270 -26.90 12.53 16.70
N GLU A 271 -26.43 13.79 16.73
CA GLU A 271 -25.68 14.47 15.66
C GLU A 271 -24.15 14.27 15.73
N GLY A 272 -23.66 13.34 16.56
CA GLY A 272 -22.22 13.07 16.69
C GLY A 272 -21.45 14.15 17.45
N GLU A 273 -20.15 14.26 17.16
CA GLU A 273 -19.22 15.20 17.81
C GLU A 273 -19.31 16.59 17.16
N VAL A 274 -19.49 17.64 17.97
CA VAL A 274 -19.71 19.00 17.44
C VAL A 274 -18.90 20.06 18.18
N PHE A 275 -18.59 21.14 17.47
CA PHE A 275 -18.10 22.40 18.04
C PHE A 275 -19.24 23.42 18.10
N ILE A 276 -19.36 24.11 19.23
CA ILE A 276 -20.34 25.17 19.45
C ILE A 276 -19.60 26.47 19.69
N VAL A 277 -19.97 27.52 18.97
CA VAL A 277 -19.48 28.88 19.22
C VAL A 277 -20.61 29.75 19.75
N PHE A 278 -20.29 30.52 20.77
CA PHE A 278 -21.14 31.57 21.32
C PHE A 278 -20.48 32.93 21.13
N ILE A 279 -21.26 33.92 20.71
CA ILE A 279 -20.81 35.30 20.54
C ILE A 279 -21.84 36.21 21.22
N ASN A 280 -21.39 37.03 22.16
CA ASN A 280 -22.18 38.10 22.77
C ASN A 280 -22.05 39.36 21.91
N SER A 281 -23.18 39.88 21.42
CA SER A 281 -23.24 41.14 20.68
C SER A 281 -24.23 42.08 21.38
N GLY A 282 -23.71 43.04 22.14
CA GLY A 282 -24.52 43.98 22.92
C GLY A 282 -25.33 43.29 24.02
N ARG A 283 -26.66 43.26 23.87
CA ARG A 283 -27.61 42.63 24.82
C ARG A 283 -28.08 41.24 24.38
N GLU A 284 -27.58 40.74 23.26
CA GLU A 284 -27.96 39.44 22.71
C GLU A 284 -26.75 38.52 22.61
N SER A 285 -27.01 37.22 22.52
CA SER A 285 -26.02 36.22 22.22
C SER A 285 -26.48 35.31 21.09
N SER A 286 -25.53 34.93 20.24
CA SER A 286 -25.75 33.99 19.16
C SER A 286 -25.07 32.66 19.44
N ARG A 287 -25.67 31.58 18.95
CA ARG A 287 -25.16 30.20 19.02
C ARG A 287 -25.13 29.58 17.63
N ARG A 288 -23.95 29.15 17.20
CA ARG A 288 -23.74 28.37 15.95
C ARG A 288 -23.10 27.02 16.30
N VAL A 289 -23.41 25.99 15.51
CA VAL A 289 -22.95 24.61 15.72
C VAL A 289 -22.27 24.12 14.46
N TYR A 290 -21.15 23.44 14.60
CA TYR A 290 -20.33 22.90 13.52
C TYR A 290 -20.04 21.43 13.77
N ASP A 291 -20.08 20.62 12.71
CA ASP A 291 -19.65 19.22 12.74
C ASP A 291 -18.13 19.15 12.96
N ALA A 292 -17.69 18.36 13.95
CA ALA A 292 -16.28 18.33 14.35
C ALA A 292 -15.35 17.64 13.32
N ALA A 293 -15.90 16.84 12.40
CA ALA A 293 -15.10 16.15 11.38
C ALA A 293 -14.94 16.98 10.10
N THR A 294 -16.01 17.68 9.72
CA THR A 294 -16.12 18.36 8.42
C THR A 294 -16.05 19.88 8.52
N GLY A 295 -16.24 20.46 9.71
CA GLY A 295 -16.28 21.91 9.90
C GLY A 295 -17.53 22.56 9.32
N ARG A 296 -18.50 21.79 8.83
CA ARG A 296 -19.74 22.30 8.24
C ARG A 296 -20.70 22.78 9.32
N GLN A 297 -21.35 23.92 9.11
CA GLN A 297 -22.39 24.41 10.02
C GLN A 297 -23.61 23.47 10.01
N LEU A 298 -24.08 23.13 11.21
CA LEU A 298 -25.27 22.32 11.45
C LEU A 298 -26.43 23.21 11.90
N GLY A 299 -27.46 23.29 11.06
CA GLY A 299 -28.67 24.07 11.33
C GLY A 299 -28.46 25.59 11.34
N ASP A 300 -29.49 26.30 11.81
CA ASP A 300 -29.51 27.76 11.81
C ASP A 300 -28.85 28.37 13.06
N THR A 301 -28.41 29.62 12.91
CA THR A 301 -27.93 30.45 14.02
C THR A 301 -29.09 30.77 14.96
N LEU A 302 -28.95 30.42 16.24
CA LEU A 302 -29.93 30.76 17.27
C LEU A 302 -29.50 32.04 17.98
N LEU A 303 -30.43 32.98 18.15
CA LEU A 303 -30.23 34.23 18.86
C LEU A 303 -31.14 34.27 20.09
N ARG A 304 -30.59 34.71 21.23
CA ARG A 304 -31.32 34.87 22.49
C ARG A 304 -30.84 36.13 23.21
N GLU A 305 -31.74 36.78 23.94
CA GLU A 305 -31.38 37.91 24.79
C GLU A 305 -30.53 37.47 26.00
N GLY A 306 -29.56 38.30 26.36
CA GLY A 306 -28.62 38.08 27.46
C GLY A 306 -27.32 37.41 27.05
N GLU A 307 -26.39 37.33 28.00
CA GLU A 307 -25.11 36.65 27.81
C GLU A 307 -25.31 35.16 27.55
N TYR A 308 -24.48 34.58 26.68
CA TYR A 308 -24.67 33.21 26.19
C TYR A 308 -24.79 32.14 27.29
N ARG A 309 -24.19 32.35 28.47
CA ARG A 309 -24.29 31.39 29.58
C ARG A 309 -25.68 31.33 30.21
N LEU A 310 -26.32 32.49 30.30
CA LEU A 310 -27.67 32.62 30.84
C LEU A 310 -28.70 32.30 29.76
N ALA A 311 -28.37 32.65 28.53
CA ALA A 311 -29.22 32.41 27.38
C ALA A 311 -29.25 30.94 26.93
N PHE A 312 -28.15 30.19 27.06
CA PHE A 312 -28.02 28.79 26.61
C PHE A 312 -27.41 27.85 27.68
N PRO A 313 -27.98 27.77 28.90
CA PRO A 313 -27.45 26.92 29.96
C PRO A 313 -27.48 25.42 29.59
N GLU A 314 -28.45 25.00 28.77
CA GLU A 314 -28.62 23.62 28.34
C GLU A 314 -27.48 23.09 27.47
N GLU A 315 -26.76 23.99 26.78
CA GLU A 315 -25.68 23.65 25.85
C GLU A 315 -24.31 23.51 26.52
N LEU A 316 -24.20 23.96 27.78
CA LEU A 316 -22.92 24.10 28.48
C LEU A 316 -22.62 22.96 29.48
N GLY A 317 -23.54 22.02 29.70
CA GLY A 317 -23.46 20.98 30.73
C GLY A 317 -22.15 20.17 30.71
N ASP A 318 -22.04 19.21 29.80
CA ASP A 318 -20.85 18.34 29.65
C ASP A 318 -19.84 18.88 28.61
N ALA A 319 -19.95 20.17 28.28
CA ALA A 319 -19.19 20.78 27.19
C ALA A 319 -17.76 21.12 27.63
N ILE A 320 -16.77 20.76 26.81
CA ILE A 320 -15.35 21.09 27.05
C ILE A 320 -15.06 22.45 26.43
N ARG A 321 -14.63 23.43 27.23
CA ARG A 321 -14.27 24.75 26.72
C ARG A 321 -12.93 24.73 25.98
N LEU A 322 -12.92 25.29 24.77
CA LEU A 322 -11.75 25.44 23.92
C LEU A 322 -11.27 26.90 23.88
N ASN A 323 -10.07 27.14 23.34
CA ASN A 323 -9.45 28.46 23.28
C ASN A 323 -9.58 29.09 21.88
N GLY A 324 -10.75 29.66 21.58
CA GLY A 324 -10.99 30.40 20.34
C GLY A 324 -11.50 31.82 20.61
N SER A 325 -10.61 32.81 20.55
CA SER A 325 -10.99 34.22 20.51
C SER A 325 -10.71 34.74 19.11
N TRP A 326 -11.75 34.83 18.29
CA TRP A 326 -11.71 35.43 16.95
C TRP A 326 -12.66 36.63 16.95
N GLU A 327 -12.48 37.53 15.99
CA GLU A 327 -13.36 38.68 15.83
C GLU A 327 -14.66 38.25 15.12
N GLU A 328 -15.76 38.96 15.39
CA GLU A 328 -17.10 38.64 14.83
C GLU A 328 -17.08 38.64 13.30
N ALA A 329 -16.29 39.55 12.69
CA ALA A 329 -16.08 39.63 11.25
C ALA A 329 -15.37 38.40 10.67
N GLU A 330 -14.42 37.81 11.42
CA GLU A 330 -13.69 36.59 11.03
C GLU A 330 -14.56 35.33 11.08
N ILE A 331 -15.72 35.37 11.73
CA ILE A 331 -16.64 34.22 11.77
C ILE A 331 -17.71 34.36 10.70
N ASP A 332 -18.19 35.58 10.43
CA ASP A 332 -19.19 35.81 9.40
C ASP A 332 -18.67 35.54 7.98
N GLU A 333 -17.39 35.81 7.71
CA GLU A 333 -16.74 35.44 6.45
C GLU A 333 -16.56 33.91 6.31
N TRP A 334 -16.56 33.18 7.43
CA TRP A 334 -16.19 31.76 7.52
C TRP A 334 -17.41 30.88 7.86
N ALA A 335 -18.61 31.49 7.93
CA ALA A 335 -19.81 30.90 8.51
C ALA A 335 -20.41 29.74 7.70
N THR A 336 -20.15 29.67 6.39
CA THR A 336 -20.66 28.56 5.56
C THR A 336 -19.79 27.31 5.62
N GLU A 337 -18.48 27.46 5.78
CA GLU A 337 -17.50 26.36 5.88
C GLU A 337 -16.34 26.79 6.76
N LEU A 338 -16.12 26.09 7.87
CA LEU A 338 -14.96 26.32 8.74
C LEU A 338 -13.70 25.80 8.03
N PRO A 339 -12.72 26.63 7.64
CA PRO A 339 -11.53 26.21 6.92
C PRO A 339 -10.62 25.32 7.78
N MET A 340 -9.89 24.43 7.10
CA MET A 340 -9.06 23.39 7.74
C MET A 340 -8.09 23.93 8.80
N VAL A 341 -7.49 25.11 8.58
CA VAL A 341 -6.54 25.72 9.52
C VAL A 341 -7.20 25.99 10.88
N VAL A 342 -8.46 26.40 10.86
CA VAL A 342 -9.22 26.70 12.06
C VAL A 342 -9.66 25.41 12.77
N LEU A 343 -10.12 24.42 12.01
CA LEU A 343 -10.47 23.10 12.52
C LEU A 343 -9.28 22.43 13.23
N ASP A 344 -8.09 22.50 12.63
CA ASP A 344 -6.86 21.96 13.19
C ASP A 344 -6.49 22.61 14.53
N LEU A 345 -6.70 23.93 14.65
CA LEU A 345 -6.47 24.66 15.90
C LEU A 345 -7.45 24.24 17.00
N LEU A 346 -8.74 24.14 16.69
CA LEU A 346 -9.75 23.68 17.64
C LEU A 346 -9.50 22.23 18.07
N GLN A 347 -9.11 21.35 17.15
CA GLN A 347 -8.80 19.95 17.46
C GLN A 347 -7.55 19.82 18.33
N ARG A 348 -6.52 20.65 18.06
CA ARG A 348 -5.34 20.75 18.93
C ARG A 348 -5.73 21.19 20.34
N ASP A 349 -6.62 22.17 20.46
CA ASP A 349 -7.08 22.67 21.75
C ASP A 349 -7.92 21.64 22.50
N LEU A 350 -8.77 20.88 21.80
CA LEU A 350 -9.53 19.78 22.35
C LEU A 350 -8.62 18.68 22.91
N ASN A 351 -7.60 18.29 22.14
CA ASN A 351 -6.65 17.27 22.57
C ASN A 351 -5.91 17.70 23.85
N LEU A 352 -5.59 18.98 23.97
CA LEU A 352 -4.93 19.53 25.15
C LEU A 352 -5.89 19.64 26.34
N ALA A 353 -7.14 20.05 26.13
CA ALA A 353 -8.15 20.06 27.17
C ALA A 353 -8.40 18.64 27.73
N ARG A 354 -8.54 17.63 26.85
CA ARG A 354 -8.65 16.21 27.24
C ARG A 354 -7.45 15.73 28.05
N ALA A 355 -6.24 16.12 27.64
CA ALA A 355 -5.02 15.79 28.39
C ALA A 355 -5.02 16.42 29.78
N GLU A 356 -5.42 17.68 29.92
CA GLU A 356 -5.54 18.37 31.21
C GLU A 356 -6.60 17.73 32.11
N THR A 357 -7.78 17.39 31.59
CA THR A 357 -8.82 16.67 32.35
C THR A 357 -8.32 15.31 32.84
N SER A 358 -7.59 14.57 31.99
CA SER A 358 -7.00 13.27 32.37
C SER A 358 -5.90 13.39 33.44
N ALA A 359 -5.13 14.48 33.43
CA ALA A 359 -4.11 14.78 34.43
C ALA A 359 -4.74 15.24 35.76
N GLY A 360 -5.81 16.04 35.71
CA GLY A 360 -6.59 16.46 36.88
C GLY A 360 -7.25 15.27 37.58
N ALA A 361 -7.87 14.36 36.83
CA ALA A 361 -8.48 13.14 37.38
C ALA A 361 -7.45 12.20 38.05
N ARG A 362 -6.19 12.21 37.59
CA ARG A 362 -5.09 11.49 38.26
C ARG A 362 -4.62 12.19 39.54
N ALA A 363 -4.65 13.52 39.59
CA ALA A 363 -4.23 14.30 40.76
C ALA A 363 -5.29 14.33 41.88
N GLU A 364 -6.58 14.33 41.55
CA GLU A 364 -7.66 14.28 42.55
C GLU A 364 -7.79 12.90 43.24
N GLY A 365 -7.21 11.84 42.64
CA GLY A 365 -7.06 10.52 43.27
C GLY A 365 -5.99 10.46 44.37
N GLU A 366 -5.15 11.49 44.52
CA GLU A 366 -4.11 11.63 45.54
C GLU A 366 -4.37 12.85 46.43
N THR A 367 -5.43 12.81 47.26
CA THR A 367 -5.57 13.78 48.36
C THR A 367 -5.01 13.19 49.65
N VAL A 368 -3.77 13.55 49.97
CA VAL A 368 -3.10 13.27 51.26
C VAL A 368 -3.54 14.31 52.31
N PRO A 369 -3.82 13.94 53.58
CA PRO A 369 -4.34 14.87 54.57
C PRO A 369 -3.28 15.87 55.06
N SER A 370 -3.74 17.08 55.36
CA SER A 370 -2.95 18.19 55.90
C SER A 370 -2.46 17.91 57.33
N GLU A 371 -1.18 18.11 57.59
CA GLU A 371 -0.67 18.31 58.96
C GLU A 371 0.01 19.68 59.10
N HIS A 372 -0.44 20.39 60.12
CA HIS A 372 0.02 21.68 60.63
C HIS A 372 1.50 21.63 61.07
N PRO A 373 2.24 22.77 61.01
CA PRO A 373 3.55 22.84 61.63
C PRO A 373 3.40 23.23 63.12
N ALA A 374 3.92 22.39 64.01
CA ALA A 374 4.11 22.74 65.41
C ALA A 374 5.32 23.69 65.55
N ALA A 375 5.08 24.82 66.19
CA ALA A 375 6.08 25.79 66.63
C ALA A 375 6.88 25.27 67.84
N SER A 376 8.11 25.77 67.96
CA SER A 376 8.90 25.76 69.20
C SER A 376 8.33 26.72 70.24
#